data_AF-A0A6J1DLB7-F1
#
_entry.id   AF-A0A6J1DLB7-F1
#
_cell.length_a   1.000
_cell.length_b   1.000
_cell.length_c   1.000
_cell.angle_alpha   90.00
_cell.angle_beta   90.00
_cell.angle_gamma   90.00
#
_symmetry.space_group_name_H-M   'P 1'
#
loop_
_entity.id
_entity.type
_entity.pdbx_description
1 polymer ?
#
loop_
_entity_poly.entity_id
_entity_poly.type
_entity_poly.pdbx_seq_one_letter_code
_entity_poly.pdbx_strand_id
1 'polypeptide(L)'
;MTTNNAESVNALLREASKLPITKIVEFIRELLQRWFHERRTHWSTQNTSHSDYAEEQLALQFEKSRRYTVKPVDWCMFHVEDGGLDGTVDLNARTCTCMEFQYMSIPCSHAIAAARHKNINCHTLIDRCYSVDSLIGA
;
A
#
# COMPACT_ATOMS: atom_id res chain seq x y z
N MET A 1 -7.26 -0.37 18.05
CA MET A 1 -8.63 -0.82 17.73
C MET A 1 -8.67 -1.11 16.24
N THR A 2 -8.65 -2.37 15.84
CA THR A 2 -8.84 -2.77 14.44
C THR A 2 -10.33 -2.99 14.25
N THR A 3 -11.05 -2.04 13.65
CA THR A 3 -12.40 -2.29 13.17
C THR A 3 -12.30 -3.36 12.09
N ASN A 4 -12.80 -4.57 12.38
CA ASN A 4 -12.87 -5.64 11.42
C ASN A 4 -13.72 -5.16 10.23
N ASN A 5 -13.22 -5.30 9.00
CA ASN A 5 -13.95 -4.90 7.79
C ASN A 5 -15.34 -5.53 7.74
N ALA A 6 -15.48 -6.78 8.17
CA ALA A 6 -16.77 -7.46 8.24
C ALA A 6 -17.71 -6.80 9.26
N GLU A 7 -17.21 -6.35 10.42
CA GLU A 7 -18.03 -5.67 11.42
C GLU A 7 -18.52 -4.31 10.93
N SER A 8 -17.68 -3.54 10.25
CA SER A 8 -18.06 -2.24 9.68
C SER A 8 -19.15 -2.40 8.62
N VAL A 9 -18.96 -3.34 7.70
CA VAL A 9 -19.96 -3.65 6.66
C VAL A 9 -21.24 -4.21 7.28
N ASN A 10 -21.15 -5.10 8.26
CA ASN A 10 -22.32 -5.65 8.95
C ASN A 10 -23.08 -4.57 9.73
N ALA A 11 -22.38 -3.61 10.34
CA ALA A 11 -23.00 -2.48 11.01
C ALA A 11 -23.77 -1.60 10.03
N LEU A 12 -23.20 -1.32 8.85
CA LEU A 12 -23.87 -0.59 7.76
C LEU A 12 -25.10 -1.34 7.23
N LEU A 13 -25.03 -2.67 7.16
CA LEU A 13 -26.10 -3.52 6.64
C LEU A 13 -27.16 -3.91 7.69
N ARG A 14 -26.98 -3.57 8.96
CA ARG A 14 -27.82 -4.06 10.07
C ARG A 14 -29.31 -3.80 9.91
N GLU A 15 -29.68 -2.64 9.36
CA GLU A 15 -31.09 -2.31 9.14
C GLU A 15 -31.59 -2.82 7.78
N ALA A 16 -30.72 -2.85 6.77
CA ALA A 16 -31.03 -3.42 5.47
C ALA A 16 -31.28 -4.94 5.56
N SER A 17 -30.55 -5.66 6.43
CA SER A 17 -30.66 -7.12 6.58
C SER A 17 -32.01 -7.61 7.11
N LYS A 18 -32.85 -6.71 7.62
CA LYS A 18 -34.23 -7.01 8.06
C LYS A 18 -35.24 -6.96 6.90
N LEU A 19 -34.80 -6.51 5.72
CA LEU A 19 -35.64 -6.38 4.53
C LEU A 19 -35.59 -7.65 3.66
N PRO A 20 -36.52 -7.83 2.72
CA PRO A 20 -36.41 -8.89 1.72
C PRO A 20 -35.09 -8.82 0.96
N ILE A 21 -34.60 -9.98 0.50
CA ILE A 21 -33.30 -10.11 -0.19
C ILE A 21 -33.14 -9.11 -1.35
N THR A 22 -34.21 -8.86 -2.11
CA THR A 22 -34.20 -7.89 -3.21
C THR A 22 -33.88 -6.46 -2.77
N LYS A 23 -34.31 -6.06 -1.57
CA LYS A 23 -34.03 -4.74 -1.00
C LYS A 23 -32.62 -4.64 -0.43
N ILE A 24 -32.09 -5.74 0.11
CA ILE A 24 -30.69 -5.80 0.57
C ILE A 24 -29.74 -5.62 -0.62
N VAL A 25 -29.96 -6.37 -1.71
CA VAL A 25 -29.14 -6.28 -2.92
C VAL A 25 -29.18 -4.87 -3.50
N GLU A 26 -30.36 -4.25 -3.55
CA GLU A 26 -30.52 -2.88 -4.03
C GLU A 26 -29.78 -1.86 -3.15
N PHE A 27 -29.86 -2.00 -1.83
CA PHE A 27 -29.12 -1.16 -0.89
C PHE A 27 -27.61 -1.28 -1.07
N ILE A 28 -27.09 -2.52 -1.21
CA ILE A 28 -25.67 -2.77 -1.48
C ILE A 28 -25.26 -2.13 -2.81
N ARG A 29 -26.09 -2.27 -3.85
CA ARG A 29 -25.85 -1.67 -5.17
C ARG A 29 -25.72 -0.15 -5.08
N GLU A 30 -26.65 0.53 -4.42
CA GLU A 30 -26.62 1.99 -4.23
C GLU A 30 -25.40 2.44 -3.41
N LEU A 31 -25.10 1.72 -2.33
CA LEU A 31 -23.98 2.02 -1.45
C LEU A 31 -22.64 1.89 -2.18
N LEU A 32 -22.43 0.81 -2.93
CA LEU A 32 -21.22 0.60 -3.73
C LEU A 32 -21.11 1.65 -4.85
N GLN A 33 -22.20 1.97 -5.54
CA GLN A 33 -22.19 3.00 -6.57
C GLN A 33 -21.78 4.37 -6.02
N ARG A 34 -22.34 4.76 -4.88
CA ARG A 34 -21.97 6.01 -4.21
C ARG A 34 -20.49 6.01 -3.83
N TRP A 35 -19.99 4.95 -3.20
CA TRP A 35 -18.58 4.86 -2.81
C TRP A 35 -17.62 4.89 -4.01
N PHE A 36 -17.94 4.18 -5.10
CA PHE A 36 -17.12 4.23 -6.30
C PHE A 36 -17.14 5.61 -6.96
N HIS A 37 -18.29 6.28 -6.95
CA HIS A 37 -18.39 7.66 -7.44
C HIS A 37 -17.56 8.62 -6.60
N GLU A 38 -17.73 8.61 -5.27
CA GLU A 38 -16.98 9.45 -4.32
C GLU A 38 -15.47 9.19 -4.40
N ARG A 39 -15.05 7.93 -4.48
CA ARG A 39 -13.64 7.56 -4.64
C ARG A 39 -13.08 8.10 -5.95
N ARG A 40 -13.80 7.93 -7.06
CA ARG A 40 -13.35 8.40 -8.38
C ARG A 40 -13.22 9.92 -8.40
N THR A 41 -14.24 10.64 -7.92
CA THR A 41 -14.22 12.10 -7.91
C THR A 41 -13.11 12.63 -7.02
N HIS A 42 -12.87 12.02 -5.86
CA HIS A 42 -11.75 12.36 -5.00
C HIS A 42 -10.41 12.21 -5.73
N TRP A 43 -10.14 11.04 -6.32
CA TRP A 43 -8.83 10.78 -6.94
C TRP A 43 -8.62 11.50 -8.28
N SER A 44 -9.68 11.81 -9.03
CA SER A 44 -9.58 12.60 -10.26
C SER A 44 -9.17 14.05 -10.03
N THR A 45 -9.32 14.59 -8.82
CA THR A 45 -8.89 15.96 -8.48
C THR A 45 -7.52 16.01 -7.80
N GLN A 46 -6.97 14.86 -7.39
CA GLN A 46 -5.65 14.79 -6.76
C GLN A 46 -4.53 14.88 -7.79
N ASN A 47 -3.40 15.49 -7.40
CA ASN A 47 -2.21 15.63 -8.23
C ASN A 47 -1.04 14.73 -7.74
N THR A 48 -1.33 13.76 -6.87
CA THR A 48 -0.35 12.80 -6.37
C THR A 48 -0.18 11.63 -7.35
N SER A 49 0.92 10.90 -7.25
CA SER A 49 1.15 9.71 -8.10
C SER A 49 0.54 8.44 -7.51
N HIS A 50 0.47 8.33 -6.18
CA HIS A 50 -0.07 7.18 -5.46
C HIS A 50 -1.11 7.61 -4.41
N SER A 51 -1.74 6.62 -3.79
CA SER A 51 -2.67 6.79 -2.68
C SER A 51 -2.00 7.46 -1.47
N ASP A 52 -2.78 8.17 -0.67
CA ASP A 52 -2.32 8.83 0.55
C ASP A 52 -1.69 7.81 1.51
N TYR A 53 -2.28 6.61 1.58
CA TYR A 53 -1.76 5.50 2.36
C TYR A 53 -0.34 5.10 1.90
N ALA A 54 -0.13 4.93 0.60
CA ALA A 54 1.17 4.51 0.09
C ALA A 54 2.24 5.60 0.31
N GLU A 55 1.87 6.86 0.11
CA GLU A 55 2.76 8.00 0.34
C GLU A 55 3.13 8.14 1.84
N GLU A 56 2.15 7.99 2.74
CA GLU A 56 2.39 8.01 4.19
C GLU A 56 3.28 6.84 4.65
N GLN A 57 3.02 5.62 4.17
CA GLN A 57 3.84 4.46 4.49
C GLN A 57 5.26 4.63 3.93
N LEU A 58 5.41 5.12 2.71
CA LEU A 58 6.72 5.36 2.12
C LEU A 58 7.52 6.38 2.94
N ALA A 59 6.90 7.48 3.38
CA ALA A 59 7.54 8.48 4.23
C ALA A 59 7.99 7.89 5.58
N LEU A 60 7.16 7.08 6.22
CA LEU A 60 7.50 6.39 7.48
C LEU A 60 8.71 5.46 7.30
N GLN A 61 8.70 4.63 6.25
CA GLN A 61 9.77 3.68 5.98
C GLN A 61 11.06 4.40 5.54
N PHE A 62 10.93 5.52 4.84
CA PHE A 62 12.05 6.37 4.46
C PHE A 62 12.79 6.88 5.70
N GLU A 63 12.08 7.42 6.70
CA GLU A 63 12.68 7.91 7.93
C GLU A 63 13.43 6.81 8.70
N LYS A 64 12.88 5.59 8.76
CA LYS A 64 13.56 4.43 9.37
C LYS A 64 14.86 4.09 8.62
N SER A 65 14.82 4.10 7.29
CA SER A 65 15.95 3.71 6.42
C SER A 65 17.20 4.60 6.58
N ARG A 66 17.04 5.82 7.12
CA ARG A 66 18.10 6.84 7.15
C ARG A 66 19.37 6.42 7.87
N ARG A 67 19.26 5.52 8.85
CA ARG A 67 20.35 5.09 9.73
C ARG A 67 20.97 3.75 9.32
N TYR A 68 20.48 3.14 8.24
CA TYR A 68 20.88 1.80 7.86
C TYR A 68 22.17 1.81 7.05
N THR A 69 22.96 0.75 7.22
CA THR A 69 24.18 0.54 6.44
C THR A 69 23.90 -0.45 5.32
N VAL A 70 24.28 -0.10 4.09
CA VAL A 70 24.01 -0.92 2.91
C VAL A 70 25.32 -1.53 2.40
N LYS A 71 25.33 -2.86 2.24
CA LYS A 71 26.44 -3.63 1.67
C LYS A 71 25.97 -4.32 0.38
N PRO A 72 26.56 -4.00 -0.78
CA PRO A 72 26.18 -4.66 -2.03
C PRO A 72 26.59 -6.14 -2.01
N VAL A 73 25.70 -7.01 -2.46
CA VAL A 73 25.93 -8.47 -2.60
C VAL A 73 26.06 -8.83 -4.08
N ASP A 74 25.19 -8.27 -4.92
CA ASP A 74 25.18 -8.42 -6.37
C ASP A 74 24.66 -7.13 -7.02
N TRP A 75 24.48 -7.11 -8.35
CA TRP A 75 24.02 -5.95 -9.11
C TRP A 75 22.71 -5.35 -8.57
N CYS A 76 21.73 -6.21 -8.25
CA CYS A 76 20.42 -5.83 -7.71
C CYS A 76 20.18 -6.31 -6.26
N MET A 77 21.15 -7.00 -5.64
CA MET A 77 21.01 -7.55 -4.29
C MET A 77 21.89 -6.81 -3.27
N PHE A 78 21.32 -6.55 -2.09
CA PHE A 78 21.96 -5.80 -1.01
C PHE A 78 21.66 -6.43 0.33
N HIS A 79 22.68 -6.47 1.20
CA HIS A 79 22.51 -6.70 2.61
C HIS A 79 22.39 -5.36 3.32
N VAL A 80 21.35 -5.17 4.12
CA VAL A 80 21.04 -3.92 4.80
C VAL A 80 21.02 -4.16 6.30
N GLU A 81 21.91 -3.50 7.00
CA GLU A 81 22.05 -3.59 8.45
C GLU A 81 21.20 -2.50 9.10
N ASP A 82 20.22 -2.91 9.90
CA ASP A 82 19.27 -2.02 10.57
C ASP A 82 19.46 -1.90 12.09
N GLY A 83 20.45 -2.62 12.63
CA GLY A 83 20.73 -2.69 14.07
C GLY A 83 19.82 -3.64 14.85
N GLY A 84 19.00 -4.42 14.15
CA GLY A 84 18.11 -5.42 14.70
C GLY A 84 18.04 -6.66 13.80
N LEU A 85 17.08 -6.70 12.89
CA LEU A 85 16.89 -7.79 11.93
C LEU A 85 17.36 -7.34 10.55
N ASP A 86 18.64 -7.58 10.26
CA ASP A 86 19.22 -7.30 8.95
C ASP A 86 18.37 -7.88 7.80
N GLY A 87 18.30 -7.13 6.71
CA GLY A 87 17.49 -7.44 5.55
C GLY A 87 18.36 -7.70 4.31
N THR A 88 18.14 -8.83 3.62
CA THR A 88 18.62 -8.98 2.24
C THR A 88 17.51 -8.52 1.29
N VAL A 89 17.83 -7.57 0.43
CA VAL A 89 16.93 -6.95 -0.55
C VAL A 89 17.35 -7.35 -1.95
N ASP A 90 16.38 -7.73 -2.78
CA ASP A 90 16.51 -7.78 -4.23
C ASP A 90 15.58 -6.72 -4.84
N LEU A 91 16.16 -5.66 -5.42
CA LEU A 91 15.40 -4.56 -6.01
C LEU A 91 14.73 -4.94 -7.34
N ASN A 92 15.25 -5.94 -8.06
CA ASN A 92 14.67 -6.40 -9.31
C ASN A 92 13.48 -7.34 -9.06
N ALA A 93 13.64 -8.30 -8.14
CA ALA A 93 12.55 -9.18 -7.72
C ALA A 93 11.52 -8.49 -6.81
N ARG A 94 11.83 -7.28 -6.32
CA ARG A 94 11.02 -6.53 -5.34
C ARG A 94 10.77 -7.30 -4.05
N THR A 95 11.81 -7.94 -3.53
CA THR A 95 11.72 -8.78 -2.33
C THR A 95 12.68 -8.33 -1.25
N CYS A 96 12.29 -8.52 0.01
CA CYS A 96 13.17 -8.40 1.16
C CYS A 96 12.95 -9.57 2.12
N THR A 97 13.99 -10.01 2.83
CA THR A 97 13.86 -11.05 3.86
C THR A 97 12.97 -10.63 5.04
N CYS A 98 12.72 -9.33 5.23
CA CYS A 98 11.73 -8.86 6.21
C CYS A 98 10.27 -9.08 5.79
N MET A 99 10.02 -9.53 4.55
CA MET A 99 8.71 -9.81 3.95
C MET A 99 7.75 -8.63 3.78
N GLU A 100 8.02 -7.48 4.40
CA GLU A 100 7.15 -6.30 4.32
C GLU A 100 7.03 -5.77 2.89
N PHE A 101 8.12 -5.79 2.11
CA PHE A 101 8.09 -5.33 0.72
C PHE A 101 7.14 -6.19 -0.14
N GLN A 102 7.17 -7.51 0.03
CA GLN A 102 6.30 -8.43 -0.69
C GLN A 102 4.85 -8.34 -0.24
N TYR A 103 4.63 -8.27 1.07
CA TYR A 103 3.29 -8.29 1.64
C TYR A 103 2.54 -6.97 1.37
N MET A 104 3.22 -5.85 1.59
CA MET A 104 2.62 -4.52 1.43
C MET A 104 2.70 -4.02 -0.01
N SER A 105 3.57 -4.61 -0.85
CA SER A 105 3.83 -4.13 -2.22
C SER A 105 4.26 -2.64 -2.27
N ILE A 106 4.78 -2.16 -1.14
CA ILE A 106 5.39 -0.84 -0.92
C ILE A 106 6.79 -1.12 -0.38
N PRO A 107 7.84 -0.41 -0.83
CA PRO A 107 9.20 -0.61 -0.34
C PRO A 107 9.28 -0.53 1.19
N CYS A 108 9.81 -1.58 1.82
CA CYS A 108 10.17 -1.56 3.24
C CYS A 108 11.38 -0.65 3.47
N SER A 109 11.69 -0.35 4.74
CA SER A 109 12.84 0.50 5.09
C SER A 109 14.17 -0.03 4.55
N HIS A 110 14.38 -1.37 4.50
CA HIS A 110 15.58 -1.97 3.89
C HIS A 110 15.62 -1.71 2.37
N ALA A 111 14.49 -1.90 1.68
CA ALA A 111 14.40 -1.68 0.23
C ALA A 111 14.64 -0.21 -0.14
N ILE A 112 14.14 0.73 0.68
CA ILE A 112 14.41 2.16 0.49
C ILE A 112 15.89 2.48 0.69
N ALA A 113 16.55 1.91 1.71
CA ALA A 113 17.98 2.10 1.92
C ALA A 113 18.79 1.61 0.70
N ALA A 114 18.47 0.41 0.19
CA ALA A 114 19.09 -0.15 -1.01
C ALA A 114 18.83 0.70 -2.27
N ALA A 115 17.60 1.16 -2.46
CA ALA A 115 17.23 2.03 -3.59
C ALA A 115 18.02 3.36 -3.56
N ARG A 116 18.16 3.98 -2.38
CA ARG A 116 18.98 5.19 -2.19
C ARG A 116 20.44 4.92 -2.54
N HIS A 117 21.00 3.78 -2.13
CA HIS A 117 22.37 3.40 -2.47
C HIS A 117 22.59 3.27 -4.00
N LYS A 118 21.57 2.83 -4.75
CA LYS A 118 21.59 2.75 -6.22
C LYS A 118 21.08 4.01 -6.93
N ASN A 119 20.75 5.08 -6.21
CA ASN A 119 20.12 6.29 -6.76
C ASN A 119 18.82 6.01 -7.54
N ILE A 120 18.05 5.01 -7.11
CA ILE A 120 16.73 4.69 -7.65
C ILE A 120 15.68 5.47 -6.86
N ASN A 121 14.76 6.12 -7.57
CA ASN A 121 13.61 6.75 -6.94
C ASN A 121 12.68 5.67 -6.34
N CYS A 122 12.56 5.63 -5.01
CA CYS A 122 11.76 4.62 -4.32
C CYS A 122 10.26 4.62 -4.68
N HIS A 123 9.71 5.73 -5.18
CA HIS A 123 8.33 5.78 -5.66
C HIS A 123 8.10 4.84 -6.87
N THR A 124 9.12 4.54 -7.67
CA THR A 124 8.99 3.62 -8.82
C THR A 124 8.88 2.15 -8.43
N LEU A 125 9.20 1.85 -7.16
CA LEU A 125 9.15 0.51 -6.58
C LEU A 125 7.80 0.22 -5.92
N ILE A 126 6.93 1.22 -5.77
CA ILE A 126 5.55 1.02 -5.32
C ILE A 126 4.79 0.26 -6.41
N ASP A 127 3.91 -0.67 -6.00
CA ASP A 127 3.06 -1.39 -6.94
C ASP A 127 1.97 -0.48 -7.54
N ARG A 128 1.59 -0.80 -8.78
CA ARG A 128 0.57 -0.05 -9.51
C ARG A 128 -0.79 -0.06 -8.82
N CYS A 129 -1.09 -1.06 -7.98
CA CYS A 129 -2.37 -1.10 -7.26
C CYS A 129 -2.62 0.13 -6.36
N TYR A 130 -1.56 0.85 -5.97
CA TYR A 130 -1.64 2.11 -5.24
C TYR A 130 -1.65 3.37 -6.11
N SER A 131 -1.48 3.24 -7.43
CA SER A 131 -1.51 4.39 -8.34
C SER A 131 -2.87 5.07 -8.38
N VAL A 132 -2.88 6.39 -8.57
CA VAL A 132 -4.12 7.16 -8.76
C VAL A 132 -4.97 6.60 -9.90
N ASP A 133 -4.34 6.18 -11.01
CA ASP A 133 -5.03 5.53 -12.13
C ASP A 133 -5.79 4.26 -11.71
N SER A 134 -5.19 3.44 -10.86
CA SER A 134 -5.86 2.23 -10.34
C SER A 134 -7.00 2.58 -9.38
N LEU A 135 -6.88 3.66 -8.61
CA LEU A 135 -7.95 4.12 -7.70
C LEU A 135 -9.14 4.72 -8.44
N ILE A 136 -8.91 5.31 -9.62
CA ILE A 136 -9.94 5.84 -10.52
C ILE A 136 -10.64 4.72 -11.30
N GLY A 137 -9.86 3.74 -11.77
CA GLY A 137 -10.28 2.67 -12.67
C GLY A 137 -10.83 1.41 -12.01
N ALA A 138 -10.59 1.21 -10.70
CA ALA A 138 -11.09 0.06 -9.93
C ALA A 138 -12.56 0.21 -9.49
#